data_AF-A0A966WMU1-F1
#
_entry.id   AF-A0A966WMU1-F1
#
_cell.length_a   1.000
_cell.length_b   1.000
_cell.length_c   1.000
_cell.angle_alpha   90.00
_cell.angle_beta   90.00
_cell.angle_gamma   90.00
#
_symmetry.space_group_name_H-M   'P 1'
#
loop_
_entity.id
_entity.type
_entity.pdbx_description
1 polymer ?
#
loop_
_entity_poly.entity_id
_entity_poly.type
_entity_poly.pdbx_seq_one_letter_code
_entity_poly.pdbx_strand_id
1 'polypeptide(L)'
;MSVSDDRALQIAQMHCATCHAAQPSNPAFKEPPGGLVLDTLATLRQHEDKVLAQAVLSQAMPLGNASGMTPEERAELGAWLTQR
;
A
#
# COMPACT_ATOMS: atom_id res chain seq x y z
N MET A 1 18.24 -0.54 -9.67
CA MET A 1 17.42 -1.71 -10.03
C MET A 1 15.97 -1.26 -9.92
N SER A 2 15.15 -1.45 -10.95
CA SER A 2 13.72 -1.12 -10.90
C SER A 2 12.96 -2.21 -10.13
N VAL A 3 11.95 -1.81 -9.36
CA VAL A 3 11.07 -2.75 -8.67
C VAL A 3 9.98 -3.19 -9.67
N SER A 4 9.70 -4.49 -9.71
CA SER A 4 8.67 -5.01 -10.62
C SER A 4 7.26 -4.69 -10.12
N ASP A 5 6.34 -4.62 -11.06
CA ASP A 5 4.90 -4.49 -10.79
C ASP A 5 4.38 -5.63 -9.91
N ASP A 6 4.79 -6.87 -10.17
CA ASP A 6 4.42 -8.02 -9.33
C ASP A 6 4.86 -7.84 -7.88
N ARG A 7 6.07 -7.31 -7.66
CA ARG A 7 6.58 -7.08 -6.31
C ARG A 7 5.80 -5.98 -5.59
N ALA A 8 5.52 -4.87 -6.27
CA ALA A 8 4.72 -3.79 -5.72
C ALA A 8 3.29 -4.25 -5.39
N LEU A 9 2.69 -5.06 -6.26
CA LEU A 9 1.37 -5.63 -6.04
C LEU A 9 1.36 -6.58 -4.82
N GLN A 10 2.39 -7.41 -4.66
CA GLN A 10 2.52 -8.30 -3.51
C GLN A 10 2.57 -7.53 -2.18
N ILE A 11 3.38 -6.46 -2.12
CA ILE A 11 3.48 -5.58 -0.96
C ILE A 11 2.11 -4.96 -0.65
N ALA A 12 1.42 -4.44 -1.67
CA ALA A 12 0.12 -3.81 -1.49
C ALA A 12 -0.98 -4.80 -1.05
N GLN A 13 -0.99 -6.02 -1.61
CA GLN A 13 -1.93 -7.05 -1.19
C GLN A 13 -1.75 -7.43 0.29
N MET A 14 -0.50 -7.49 0.77
CA MET A 14 -0.21 -7.87 2.14
C MET A 14 -0.48 -6.74 3.15
N HIS A 15 -0.18 -5.49 2.79
CA HIS A 15 -0.13 -4.39 3.74
C HIS A 15 -1.23 -3.32 3.55
N CYS A 16 -1.86 -3.27 2.38
CA CYS A 16 -2.84 -2.25 2.04
C CYS A 16 -4.24 -2.85 1.84
N ALA A 17 -4.36 -3.88 0.98
CA ALA A 17 -5.63 -4.41 0.49
C ALA A 17 -6.55 -4.95 1.61
N THR A 18 -5.99 -5.42 2.72
CA THR A 18 -6.77 -5.93 3.86
C THR A 18 -7.81 -4.91 4.38
N CYS A 19 -7.45 -3.63 4.39
CA CYS A 19 -8.36 -2.55 4.79
C CYS A 19 -8.76 -1.64 3.62
N HIS A 20 -7.92 -1.51 2.61
CA HIS A 20 -8.07 -0.58 1.48
C HIS A 20 -8.39 -1.29 0.16
N ALA A 21 -9.04 -2.46 0.15
CA ALA A 21 -9.56 -3.04 -1.09
C ALA A 21 -10.93 -2.46 -1.45
N ALA A 22 -11.36 -2.65 -2.71
CA ALA A 22 -12.74 -2.39 -3.12
C ALA A 22 -13.74 -3.20 -2.27
N GLN A 23 -13.32 -4.38 -1.82
CA GLN A 23 -14.03 -5.20 -0.87
C GLN A 23 -13.05 -5.62 0.25
N PRO A 24 -12.96 -4.86 1.36
CA PRO A 24 -12.01 -5.14 2.43
C PRO A 24 -12.23 -6.53 3.04
N SER A 25 -11.14 -7.23 3.32
CA SER A 25 -11.19 -8.55 3.97
C SER A 25 -11.16 -8.45 5.49
N ASN A 26 -10.71 -7.32 6.04
CA ASN A 26 -10.76 -7.07 7.47
C ASN A 26 -12.21 -6.77 7.91
N PRO A 27 -12.82 -7.58 8.80
CA PRO A 27 -14.21 -7.43 9.20
C PRO A 27 -14.51 -6.12 9.95
N ALA A 28 -13.50 -5.39 10.41
CA ALA A 28 -13.66 -4.06 11.00
C ALA A 28 -14.02 -2.99 9.96
N PHE A 29 -13.82 -3.26 8.66
CA PHE A 29 -14.02 -2.30 7.58
C PHE A 29 -15.03 -2.85 6.57
N LYS A 30 -16.18 -2.18 6.45
CA LYS A 30 -17.17 -2.49 5.40
C LYS A 30 -16.82 -1.85 4.06
N GLU A 31 -16.09 -0.73 4.11
CA GLU A 31 -15.65 0.07 2.98
C GLU A 31 -14.21 0.54 3.25
N PRO A 32 -13.41 0.79 2.20
CA PRO A 32 -12.05 1.26 2.35
C PRO A 32 -12.00 2.62 3.08
N PRO A 33 -11.17 2.78 4.13
CA PRO A 33 -11.05 4.05 4.83
C PRO A 33 -10.69 5.20 3.90
N GLY A 34 -11.41 6.32 4.04
CA GLY A 34 -11.22 7.50 3.19
C GLY A 34 -11.54 7.28 1.71
N GLY A 35 -12.24 6.21 1.35
CA GLY A 35 -12.55 5.85 -0.04
C GLY A 35 -11.31 5.47 -0.87
N LEU A 36 -10.20 5.16 -0.22
CA LEU A 36 -8.92 4.83 -0.88
C LEU A 36 -8.85 3.34 -1.17
N VAL A 37 -8.97 2.98 -2.44
CA VAL A 37 -8.77 1.61 -2.92
C VAL A 37 -7.30 1.46 -3.34
N LEU A 38 -6.61 0.44 -2.84
CA LEU A 38 -5.16 0.21 -2.96
C LEU A 38 -4.83 -1.27 -3.22
N ASP A 39 -5.74 -2.00 -3.87
CA ASP A 39 -5.62 -3.44 -4.16
C ASP A 39 -5.13 -3.75 -5.60
N THR A 40 -4.97 -2.74 -6.45
CA THR A 40 -4.43 -2.87 -7.81
C THR A 40 -3.30 -1.89 -8.06
N LEU A 41 -2.45 -2.20 -9.06
CA LEU A 41 -1.38 -1.29 -9.50
C LEU A 41 -1.93 0.07 -9.97
N ALA A 42 -3.06 0.05 -10.68
CA ALA A 42 -3.69 1.27 -11.19
C ALA A 42 -4.13 2.19 -10.05
N THR A 43 -4.78 1.64 -9.02
CA THR A 43 -5.26 2.42 -7.88
C THR A 43 -4.13 2.84 -6.94
N LEU A 44 -3.07 2.04 -6.80
CA LEU A 44 -1.83 2.44 -6.13
C LEU A 44 -1.19 3.65 -6.81
N ARG A 45 -1.07 3.65 -8.15
CA ARG A 45 -0.55 4.80 -8.91
C ARG A 45 -1.44 6.03 -8.80
N GLN A 46 -2.75 5.84 -8.89
CA GLN A 46 -3.72 6.93 -8.71
C GLN A 46 -3.56 7.63 -7.36
N HIS A 47 -3.09 6.92 -6.34
CA HIS A 47 -2.94 7.42 -4.97
C HIS A 47 -1.47 7.50 -4.51
N GLU A 48 -0.52 7.53 -5.44
CA GLU A 48 0.91 7.38 -5.15
C GLU A 48 1.43 8.34 -4.08
N ASP A 49 1.05 9.62 -4.13
CA ASP A 49 1.45 10.62 -3.14
C ASP A 49 0.99 10.27 -1.72
N LYS A 50 -0.25 9.77 -1.59
CA LYS A 50 -0.81 9.39 -0.29
C LYS A 50 -0.15 8.13 0.24
N VAL A 51 0.06 7.13 -0.63
CA VAL A 51 0.74 5.88 -0.26
C VAL A 51 2.17 6.19 0.18
N LEU A 52 2.90 7.00 -0.58
CA LEU A 52 4.26 7.41 -0.25
C LEU A 52 4.30 8.14 1.10
N ALA A 53 3.43 9.12 1.31
CA ALA A 53 3.40 9.89 2.56
C ALA A 53 3.10 9.00 3.78
N GLN A 54 2.11 8.10 3.68
CA GLN A 54 1.60 7.34 4.81
C GLN A 54 2.37 6.04 5.08
N ALA A 55 2.70 5.28 4.04
CA ALA A 55 3.34 3.98 4.17
C ALA A 55 4.88 4.05 4.08
N VAL A 56 5.45 5.06 3.42
CA VAL A 56 6.92 5.11 3.24
C VAL A 56 7.53 6.18 4.13
N LEU A 57 7.10 7.44 4.00
CA LEU A 57 7.75 8.57 4.66
C LEU A 57 7.44 8.67 6.16
N SER A 58 6.16 8.65 6.53
CA SER A 58 5.74 8.73 7.94
C SER A 58 5.70 7.37 8.63
N GLN A 59 5.61 6.28 7.85
CA GLN A 59 5.39 4.92 8.33
C GLN A 59 4.14 4.76 9.22
N ALA A 60 3.19 5.69 9.13
CA ALA A 60 1.94 5.66 9.89
C ALA A 60 1.08 4.45 9.48
N MET A 61 1.15 4.07 8.20
CA MET A 61 0.52 2.88 7.67
C MET A 61 1.53 1.75 7.45
N PRO A 62 1.13 0.49 7.64
CA PRO A 62 -0.15 0.04 8.21
C PRO A 62 -0.31 0.50 9.68
N LEU A 63 -1.54 0.74 10.14
CA LEU A 63 -1.79 1.22 11.51
C LEU A 63 -1.09 0.33 12.54
N GLY A 64 -0.22 0.92 13.36
CA GLY A 64 0.56 0.18 14.36
C GLY A 64 1.46 -0.92 13.77
N ASN A 65 1.78 -0.84 12.47
CA ASN A 65 2.43 -1.88 11.68
C ASN A 65 1.75 -3.25 11.77
N ALA A 66 0.41 -3.29 11.77
CA ALA A 66 -0.38 -4.51 12.03
C ALA A 66 -0.06 -5.71 11.11
N SER A 67 0.43 -5.48 9.90
CA SER A 67 0.84 -6.54 8.96
C SER A 67 2.34 -6.80 8.93
N GLY A 68 3.13 -6.15 9.78
CA GLY A 68 4.58 -6.34 9.87
C GLY A 68 5.40 -5.83 8.68
N MET A 69 4.96 -4.77 8.00
CA MET A 69 5.64 -4.22 6.82
C MET A 69 7.06 -3.78 7.17
N THR A 70 8.06 -4.34 6.49
CA THR A 70 9.48 -4.14 6.81
C THR A 70 10.05 -2.85 6.21
N PRO A 71 11.21 -2.35 6.71
CA PRO A 71 11.90 -1.22 6.08
C PRO A 71 12.25 -1.47 4.61
N GLU A 72 12.63 -2.70 4.26
CA GLU A 72 12.97 -3.10 2.89
C GLU A 72 11.74 -3.00 1.99
N GLU A 73 10.59 -3.50 2.43
CA GLU A 73 9.32 -3.39 1.69
C GLU A 73 8.88 -1.95 1.48
N ARG A 74 9.11 -1.07 2.47
CA ARG A 74 8.83 0.37 2.34
C ARG A 74 9.74 1.02 1.32
N ALA A 75 11.02 0.66 1.31
CA ALA A 75 11.99 1.15 0.33
C ALA A 75 11.64 0.67 -1.09
N GLU A 76 11.26 -0.60 -1.24
CA GLU A 76 10.79 -1.17 -2.52
C GLU A 76 9.52 -0.47 -3.02
N LEU A 77 8.53 -0.28 -2.16
CA LEU A 77 7.30 0.43 -2.50
C LEU A 77 7.57 1.88 -2.91
N GLY A 78 8.40 2.60 -2.15
CA GLY A 78 8.76 3.99 -2.46
C GLY A 78 9.54 4.11 -3.78
N ALA A 79 10.48 3.20 -4.04
CA ALA A 79 11.19 3.14 -5.30
C ALA A 79 10.25 2.85 -6.47
N TRP A 80 9.32 1.91 -6.31
CA TRP A 80 8.32 1.62 -7.32
C TRP A 80 7.43 2.85 -7.59
N LEU A 81 6.88 3.49 -6.56
CA LEU A 81 6.00 4.66 -6.71
C LEU A 81 6.67 5.84 -7.41
N THR A 82 7.99 6.00 -7.27
CA THR A 82 8.74 7.12 -7.86
C THR A 82 9.37 6.78 -9.21
N GLN A 83 9.33 5.52 -9.64
CA GLN A 83 9.83 5.11 -10.96
C GLN A 83 8.90 5.64 -12.08
N ARG A 84 9.50 6.04 -13.20
CA ARG A 84 8.85 6.62 -14.38
C ARG A 84 8.89 5.64 -15.55
#